data_AF-A0A5B0IMK4-F1
#
_entry.id   AF-A0A5B0IMK4-F1
#
_cell.length_a   1.000
_cell.length_b   1.000
_cell.length_c   1.000
_cell.angle_alpha   90.00
_cell.angle_beta   90.00
_cell.angle_gamma   90.00
#
_symmetry.space_group_name_H-M   'P 1'
#
loop_
_entity.id
_entity.type
_entity.pdbx_description
1 polymer ?
#
loop_
_entity_poly.entity_id
_entity_poly.type
_entity_poly.pdbx_seq_one_letter_code
_entity_poly.pdbx_strand_id
1 'polypeptide(L)'
;MDGFTVVRCGACAHAPSGFDEDAHGTVAALPGIDEVLVEGLRAVVQDSAHGVLVTTGCRLGPGVCAMRRPGLMLLVQACDATRTRPESPVVAVGPVRSTDDVRAVTRWLQDGAPDPQALPARLRCAITPETARG
;
A
#
# COMPACT_ATOMS: atom_id res chain seq x y z
N MET A 1 13.90 -2.41 13.77
CA MET A 1 12.59 -1.76 13.65
C MET A 1 11.68 -2.53 14.56
N ASP A 2 11.07 -1.86 15.53
CA ASP A 2 10.17 -2.56 16.46
C ASP A 2 8.75 -2.65 15.87
N GLY A 3 8.31 -1.68 15.05
CA GLY A 3 7.03 -1.76 14.36
C GLY A 3 6.86 -0.83 13.15
N PHE A 4 5.70 -0.96 12.51
CA PHE A 4 5.23 -0.08 11.45
C PHE A 4 3.71 0.01 11.48
N THR A 5 3.19 1.11 10.94
CA THR A 5 1.77 1.23 10.60
C THR A 5 1.64 1.24 9.09
N VAL A 6 0.80 0.36 8.56
CA VAL A 6 0.36 0.37 7.15
C VAL A 6 -1.11 0.73 7.07
N VAL A 7 -1.41 1.78 6.32
CA VAL A 7 -2.77 2.25 6.05
C VAL A 7 -3.14 1.91 4.62
N ARG A 8 -4.13 1.02 4.44
CA ARG A 8 -4.74 0.71 3.15
C ARG A 8 -5.89 1.66 2.86
N CYS A 9 -5.94 2.15 1.62
CA CYS A 9 -7.09 2.90 1.11
C CYS A 9 -8.19 1.94 0.60
N GLY A 10 -9.25 1.75 1.38
CA GLY A 10 -10.43 0.95 1.00
C GLY A 10 -11.24 1.55 -0.15
N ALA A 11 -11.13 2.86 -0.41
CA ALA A 11 -11.75 3.48 -1.58
C ALA A 11 -11.12 2.97 -2.90
N CYS A 12 -9.85 2.58 -2.89
CA CYS A 12 -9.17 2.05 -4.08
C CYS A 12 -9.59 0.61 -4.42
N ALA A 13 -10.18 -0.12 -3.46
CA ALA A 13 -10.68 -1.48 -3.71
C ALA A 13 -11.81 -1.52 -4.75
N HIS A 14 -12.50 -0.39 -4.93
CA HIS A 14 -13.55 -0.20 -5.92
C HIS A 14 -13.05 0.49 -7.20
N ALA A 15 -11.77 0.86 -7.26
CA ALA A 15 -11.20 1.43 -8.46
C ALA A 15 -10.95 0.31 -9.48
N PRO A 16 -11.16 0.55 -10.79
CA PRO A 16 -10.80 -0.41 -11.82
C PRO A 16 -9.33 -0.76 -11.64
N SER A 17 -9.05 -2.06 -11.52
CA SER A 17 -7.77 -2.56 -11.02
C SER A 17 -6.60 -2.34 -11.99
N GLY A 18 -6.88 -1.78 -13.17
CA GLY A 18 -5.96 -1.74 -14.30
C GLY A 18 -5.70 -3.12 -14.91
N PHE A 19 -6.25 -4.19 -14.32
CA PHE A 19 -6.25 -5.56 -14.82
C PHE A 19 -7.53 -5.93 -15.57
N ASP A 20 -8.59 -5.14 -15.42
CA ASP A 20 -9.86 -5.37 -16.11
C ASP A 20 -9.74 -5.20 -17.65
N GLU A 21 -8.57 -4.80 -18.15
CA GLU A 21 -8.28 -4.62 -19.58
C GLU A 21 -7.18 -5.56 -20.09
N ASP A 22 -7.28 -6.86 -19.78
CA ASP A 22 -6.63 -7.85 -20.63
C ASP A 22 -7.51 -8.09 -21.87
N ALA A 23 -6.96 -7.82 -23.06
CA ALA A 23 -7.59 -7.84 -24.38
C ALA A 23 -8.24 -9.18 -24.84
N HIS A 24 -8.40 -10.15 -23.94
CA HIS A 24 -8.88 -11.51 -24.24
C HIS A 24 -10.05 -11.99 -23.35
N GLY A 25 -10.72 -11.09 -22.60
CA GLY A 25 -12.09 -11.31 -22.13
C GLY A 25 -12.38 -12.60 -21.35
N THR A 26 -11.38 -13.21 -20.70
CA THR A 26 -11.56 -14.47 -19.97
C THR A 26 -11.08 -14.29 -18.53
N VAL A 27 -11.98 -13.85 -17.65
CA VAL A 27 -11.69 -13.71 -16.22
C VAL A 27 -11.87 -15.09 -15.57
N ALA A 28 -10.79 -15.86 -15.47
CA ALA A 28 -10.72 -16.79 -14.35
C ALA A 28 -10.70 -15.92 -13.08
N ALA A 29 -11.70 -16.10 -12.22
CA ALA A 29 -11.86 -15.38 -10.96
C ALA A 29 -10.70 -15.71 -10.00
N LEU A 30 -9.52 -15.17 -10.29
CA LEU A 30 -8.47 -14.97 -9.30
C LEU A 30 -9.06 -14.05 -8.23
N PRO A 31 -8.73 -14.23 -6.94
CA PRO A 31 -9.12 -13.27 -5.91
C PRO A 31 -8.71 -11.88 -6.38
N GLY A 32 -9.61 -10.91 -6.23
CA GLY A 32 -9.33 -9.54 -6.62
C GLY A 32 -8.00 -9.12 -5.99
N ILE A 33 -7.17 -8.37 -6.72
CA ILE A 33 -5.83 -7.99 -6.25
C ILE A 33 -5.83 -7.37 -4.83
N ASP A 34 -6.95 -6.76 -4.45
CA ASP A 34 -7.23 -6.24 -3.13
C ASP A 34 -7.24 -7.31 -2.02
N GLU A 35 -7.88 -8.44 -2.24
CA GLU A 35 -7.92 -9.57 -1.30
C GLU A 35 -6.52 -10.15 -1.10
N VAL A 36 -5.79 -10.34 -2.21
CA VAL A 36 -4.39 -10.80 -2.16
C VAL A 36 -3.51 -9.82 -1.41
N LEU A 37 -3.72 -8.52 -1.60
CA LEU A 37 -2.99 -7.49 -0.86
C LEU A 37 -3.35 -7.51 0.63
N VAL A 38 -4.63 -7.62 0.98
CA VAL A 38 -5.07 -7.67 2.38
C VAL A 38 -4.46 -8.87 3.10
N GLU A 39 -4.49 -10.06 2.50
CA GLU A 39 -3.90 -11.24 3.11
C GLU A 39 -2.37 -11.15 3.21
N GLY A 40 -1.71 -10.60 2.19
CA GLY A 40 -0.27 -10.31 2.25
C GLY A 40 0.09 -9.35 3.39
N LEU A 41 -0.67 -8.26 3.56
CA LEU A 41 -0.43 -7.30 4.64
C LEU A 41 -0.75 -7.89 6.02
N ARG A 42 -1.79 -8.71 6.14
CA ARG A 42 -2.11 -9.43 7.39
C ARG A 42 -0.97 -10.35 7.80
N ALA A 43 -0.40 -11.11 6.88
CA ALA A 43 0.73 -11.99 7.16
C ALA A 43 1.94 -11.19 7.67
N VAL A 44 2.29 -10.07 7.03
CA VAL A 44 3.43 -9.22 7.45
C VAL A 44 3.18 -8.60 8.83
N VAL A 45 1.95 -8.16 9.12
CA VAL A 45 1.60 -7.63 10.44
C VAL A 45 1.63 -8.70 11.52
N GLN A 46 1.18 -9.92 11.23
CA GLN A 46 1.19 -11.04 12.18
C GLN A 46 2.60 -11.51 12.52
N ASP A 47 3.55 -11.38 11.59
CA ASP A 47 4.97 -11.70 11.79
C ASP A 47 5.74 -10.57 12.50
N SER A 48 5.11 -9.43 12.75
CA SER A 48 5.70 -8.28 13.43
C SER A 48 5.18 -8.14 14.86
N ALA A 49 6.08 -7.89 15.82
CA ALA A 49 5.71 -7.62 17.21
C ALA A 49 4.83 -6.37 17.34
N HIS A 50 5.10 -5.33 16.54
CA HIS A 50 4.40 -4.04 16.64
C HIS A 50 3.75 -3.54 15.33
N GLY A 51 3.60 -4.40 14.33
CA GLY A 51 2.88 -4.10 13.08
C GLY A 51 1.40 -3.76 13.30
N VAL A 52 0.89 -2.79 12.55
CA VAL A 52 -0.53 -2.42 12.55
C VAL A 52 -1.04 -2.25 11.12
N LEU A 53 -2.14 -2.94 10.78
CA LEU A 53 -2.89 -2.73 9.55
C LEU A 53 -4.14 -1.91 9.84
N VAL A 54 -4.27 -0.78 9.15
CA VAL A 54 -5.44 0.11 9.21
C VAL A 54 -6.09 0.19 7.83
N THR A 55 -7.42 0.06 7.75
CA THR A 55 -8.16 0.31 6.50
C THR A 55 -9.00 1.57 6.65
N THR A 56 -8.87 2.54 5.73
CA THR A 56 -9.67 3.78 5.73
C THR A 56 -10.10 4.18 4.32
N GLY A 57 -10.97 5.19 4.21
CA GLY A 57 -11.23 5.87 2.93
C GLY A 57 -10.00 6.60 2.38
N CYS A 58 -10.16 7.37 1.31
CA CYS A 58 -9.04 8.09 0.68
C CYS A 58 -8.38 9.09 1.64
N ARG A 59 -7.08 8.94 1.89
CA ARG A 59 -6.25 9.86 2.69
C ARG A 59 -5.33 10.76 1.86
N LEU A 60 -5.33 10.60 0.54
CA LEU A 60 -4.54 11.42 -0.40
C LEU A 60 -5.33 12.64 -0.92
N GLY A 61 -6.62 12.77 -0.59
CA GLY A 61 -7.52 13.76 -1.16
C GLY A 61 -8.07 13.32 -2.53
N PRO A 62 -9.35 13.59 -2.86
CA PRO A 62 -9.99 13.06 -4.05
C PRO A 62 -9.36 13.54 -5.37
N GLY A 63 -8.89 14.80 -5.45
CA GLY A 63 -8.28 15.35 -6.66
C GLY A 63 -6.91 14.73 -6.98
N VAL A 64 -6.02 14.67 -5.98
CA VAL A 64 -4.68 14.05 -6.13
C VAL A 64 -4.82 12.55 -6.40
N CYS A 65 -5.80 11.91 -5.77
CA CYS A 65 -6.14 10.52 -5.99
C CYS A 65 -6.60 10.23 -7.43
N ALA A 66 -7.34 11.13 -8.08
CA ALA A 66 -7.84 10.90 -9.44
C ALA A 66 -6.78 11.05 -10.54
N MET A 67 -5.72 11.83 -10.30
CA MET A 67 -4.69 12.13 -11.31
C MET A 67 -3.61 11.05 -11.48
N ARG A 68 -3.58 10.03 -10.61
CA ARG A 68 -2.62 8.92 -10.71
C ARG A 68 -3.16 7.80 -11.61
N ARG A 69 -2.26 6.88 -11.99
CA ARG A 69 -2.67 5.60 -12.57
C ARG A 69 -3.57 4.83 -11.58
N PRO A 70 -4.65 4.17 -12.04
CA PRO A 70 -5.52 3.36 -11.19
C PRO A 70 -4.77 2.25 -10.45
N GLY A 71 -5.29 1.86 -9.28
CA GLY A 71 -4.74 0.81 -8.44
C GLY A 71 -4.75 1.15 -6.94
N LEU A 72 -4.38 0.15 -6.14
CA LEU A 72 -4.42 0.22 -4.68
C LEU A 72 -3.28 1.08 -4.13
N MET A 73 -3.59 1.88 -3.11
CA MET A 73 -2.63 2.78 -2.47
C MET A 73 -2.48 2.43 -1.00
N LEU A 74 -1.24 2.53 -0.52
CA LEU A 74 -0.87 2.34 0.88
C LEU A 74 -0.10 3.56 1.39
N LEU A 75 -0.23 3.84 2.68
CA LEU A 75 0.65 4.72 3.42
C LEU A 75 1.37 3.90 4.48
N VAL A 76 2.68 4.02 4.57
CA VAL A 76 3.51 3.26 5.50
C VAL A 76 4.34 4.21 6.34
N GLN A 77 4.39 3.97 7.64
CA GLN A 77 5.18 4.77 8.55
C GLN A 77 5.82 3.87 9.61
N ALA A 78 7.13 4.02 9.82
CA ALA A 78 7.80 3.37 10.93
C ALA A 78 7.35 4.01 12.25
N CYS A 79 7.16 3.19 13.27
CA CYS A 79 6.84 3.66 14.62
C CYS A 79 7.69 2.93 15.66
N ASP A 80 7.82 3.57 16.81
CA ASP A 80 8.49 3.01 17.97
C ASP A 80 7.76 1.75 18.48
N ALA A 81 8.42 0.95 19.33
CA ALA A 81 7.84 -0.25 19.92
C ALA A 81 6.51 0.00 20.66
N THR A 82 6.30 1.22 21.16
CA THR A 82 5.06 1.60 21.86
C THR A 82 3.91 1.95 20.92
N ARG A 83 4.18 2.07 19.60
CA ARG A 83 3.25 2.53 18.57
C ARG A 83 2.72 3.94 18.81
N THR A 84 3.44 4.74 19.61
CA THR A 84 3.00 6.08 20.04
C THR A 84 3.69 7.16 19.24
N ARG A 85 4.94 6.92 18.80
CA ARG A 85 5.75 7.94 18.12
C ARG A 85 6.18 7.47 16.73
N PRO A 86 5.93 8.27 15.68
CA PRO A 86 6.50 8.00 14.37
C PRO A 86 8.02 8.19 14.40
N GLU A 87 8.73 7.26 13.76
CA GLU A 87 10.19 7.30 13.61
C GLU A 87 10.63 7.69 12.19
N SER A 88 9.70 7.66 11.23
CA SER A 88 9.95 8.03 9.83
C SER A 88 8.88 8.98 9.29
N PRO A 89 9.18 9.69 8.19
CA PRO A 89 8.15 10.24 7.32
C PRO A 89 7.20 9.15 6.82
N VAL A 90 6.01 9.57 6.41
CA VAL A 90 5.04 8.67 5.75
C VAL A 90 5.49 8.40 4.32
N VAL A 91 5.58 7.13 3.97
CA VAL A 91 5.89 6.63 2.64
C VAL A 91 4.59 6.27 1.93
N ALA A 92 4.29 6.96 0.83
CA ALA A 92 3.20 6.57 -0.05
C ALA A 92 3.66 5.49 -1.02
N VAL A 93 2.92 4.38 -1.07
CA VAL A 93 3.25 3.21 -1.89
C VAL A 93 2.12 2.91 -2.85
N GLY A 94 2.48 2.67 -4.10
CA GLY A 94 1.56 2.29 -5.17
C GLY A 94 1.65 3.18 -6.42
N PRO A 95 0.80 2.93 -7.43
CA PRO A 95 -0.34 2.01 -7.37
C PRO A 95 0.08 0.53 -7.41
N VAL A 96 -0.43 -0.26 -6.46
CA VAL A 96 -0.32 -1.73 -6.46
C VAL A 96 -1.36 -2.27 -7.42
N ARG A 97 -0.88 -2.95 -8.47
CA ARG A 97 -1.70 -3.41 -9.60
C ARG A 97 -1.29 -4.80 -10.01
N SER A 98 -0.63 -5.58 -9.16
CA SER A 98 -0.32 -6.97 -9.47
C SER A 98 0.08 -7.81 -8.27
N THR A 99 -0.04 -9.12 -8.42
CA THR A 99 0.44 -10.06 -7.41
C THR A 99 1.95 -9.95 -7.23
N ASP A 100 2.70 -9.58 -8.28
CA ASP A 100 4.12 -9.23 -8.19
C ASP A 100 4.34 -7.95 -7.37
N ASP A 101 3.51 -6.93 -7.54
CA ASP A 101 3.54 -5.74 -6.70
C ASP A 101 3.23 -6.05 -5.24
N VAL A 102 2.24 -6.92 -4.97
CA VAL A 102 1.94 -7.37 -3.61
C VAL A 102 3.14 -8.07 -2.98
N ARG A 103 3.79 -8.98 -3.71
CA ARG A 103 5.02 -9.65 -3.25
C ARG A 103 6.14 -8.65 -2.98
N ALA A 104 6.31 -7.66 -3.84
CA ALA A 104 7.31 -6.62 -3.66
C ALA A 104 7.06 -5.76 -2.42
N VAL A 105 5.81 -5.33 -2.20
CA VAL A 105 5.43 -4.53 -1.01
C VAL A 105 5.57 -5.34 0.28
N THR A 106 5.07 -6.58 0.29
CA THR A 106 5.13 -7.43 1.48
C THR A 106 6.57 -7.74 1.88
N ARG A 107 7.43 -8.10 0.93
CA ARG A 107 8.87 -8.29 1.17
C ARG A 107 9.53 -7.02 1.69
N TRP A 108 9.26 -5.88 1.05
CA TRP A 108 9.81 -4.59 1.48
C TRP A 108 9.42 -4.24 2.93
N LEU A 109 8.19 -4.56 3.37
CA LEU A 109 7.77 -4.39 4.76
C LEU A 109 8.45 -5.37 5.73
N GLN A 110 8.76 -6.59 5.28
CA GLN A 110 9.47 -7.60 6.08
C GLN A 110 10.95 -7.25 6.30
N ASP A 111 11.58 -6.56 5.34
CA ASP A 111 12.99 -6.18 5.41
C ASP A 111 13.29 -5.12 6.50
N GLY A 112 12.25 -4.59 7.18
CA GLY A 112 12.36 -3.71 8.34
C GLY A 112 12.13 -2.24 8.02
N ALA A 113 13.01 -1.34 8.51
CA ALA A 113 12.88 0.12 8.40
C ALA A 113 12.47 0.53 6.97
N PRO A 114 11.30 1.17 6.75
CA PRO A 114 10.74 1.31 5.41
C PRO A 114 11.50 2.41 4.68
N ASP A 115 12.50 2.01 3.89
CA ASP A 115 13.23 2.91 2.98
C ASP A 115 12.49 3.01 1.64
N PRO A 116 11.96 4.20 1.26
CA PRO A 116 11.32 4.39 -0.04
C PRO A 116 12.19 4.02 -1.24
N GLN A 117 13.52 4.09 -1.11
CA GLN A 117 14.45 3.76 -2.19
C GLN A 117 14.63 2.26 -2.39
N ALA A 118 14.30 1.44 -1.39
CA ALA A 118 14.29 -0.02 -1.50
C ALA A 118 13.05 -0.56 -2.25
N LEU A 119 11.98 0.24 -2.38
CA LEU A 119 10.82 -0.14 -3.20
C LEU A 119 11.17 -0.14 -4.70
N PRO A 120 10.60 -1.04 -5.52
CA PRO A 120 10.67 -0.92 -6.97
C PRO A 120 10.14 0.44 -7.45
N ALA A 121 10.78 1.05 -8.45
CA ALA A 121 10.43 2.39 -8.94
C ALA A 121 8.95 2.55 -9.33
N ARG A 122 8.32 1.49 -9.83
CA ARG A 122 6.88 1.47 -10.19
C ARG A 122 5.92 1.58 -9.00
N LEU A 123 6.40 1.33 -7.78
CA LEU A 123 5.64 1.39 -6.52
C LEU A 123 6.00 2.62 -5.69
N ARG A 124 7.02 3.39 -6.08
CA ARG A 124 7.37 4.65 -5.43
C ARG A 124 6.35 5.70 -5.85
N CYS A 125 5.48 6.08 -4.93
CA CYS A 125 4.50 7.11 -5.24
C CYS A 125 5.17 8.49 -5.21
N ALA A 126 4.96 9.28 -6.27
CA ALA A 126 5.42 10.66 -6.32
C ALA A 126 4.55 11.64 -5.50
N ILE A 127 3.48 11.14 -4.86
CA ILE A 127 2.61 11.96 -4.01
C ILE A 127 3.22 12.00 -2.61
N THR A 128 3.70 13.16 -2.19
CA THR A 128 4.01 13.40 -0.79
C THR A 128 2.71 13.74 -0.03
N PRO A 129 2.46 13.12 1.14
CA PRO A 129 1.22 13.37 1.89
C PRO A 129 1.10 14.82 2.41
N GLU A 130 2.19 15.57 2.43
CA GLU A 130 2.20 17.01 2.73
C GLU A 130 1.48 17.83 1.65
N THR A 131 1.55 17.40 0.39
CA THR A 131 0.84 18.02 -0.75
C THR A 131 -0.64 17.64 -0.81
N ALA A 132 -1.07 16.63 -0.04
CA ALA A 132 -2.46 16.17 0.03
C ALA A 132 -3.32 16.95 1.04
N ARG A 133 -2.73 17.83 1.86
CA ARG A 133 -3.46 18.80 2.71
C ARG A 133 -3.78 20.05 1.90
N GLY A 134 -4.65 19.92 0.91
CA GLY A 134 -5.25 21.01 0.15
C GLY A 134 -6.76 21.02 0.37
#